data_AF-A0A5E7EWE1-F1
#
_entry.id   AF-A0A5E7EWE1-F1
#
_cell.length_a   1.000
_cell.length_b   1.000
_cell.length_c   1.000
_cell.angle_alpha   90.00
_cell.angle_beta   90.00
_cell.angle_gamma   90.00
#
_symmetry.space_group_name_H-M   'P 1'
#
loop_
_entity.id
_entity.type
_entity.pdbx_description
1 polymer ?
#
loop_
_entity_poly.entity_id
_entity_poly.type
_entity_poly.pdbx_seq_one_letter_code
_entity_poly.pdbx_strand_id
1 'polypeptide(L)'
;MPTELTENEMREALGLDTYVPPAEPPTPVVQFSPATREAPIRPKRPYPALRVVLRASKEFEGEETLFTYDAKTLSTFEAELQAKKAAGKEKFRYFELVSIKPVE
;
A
#
# COMPACT_ATOMS: atom_id res chain seq x y z
N MET A 1 12.18 -53.71 32.60
CA MET A 1 11.11 -54.09 31.64
C MET A 1 10.62 -52.79 31.01
N PRO A 2 11.01 -52.48 29.76
CA PRO A 2 10.43 -51.33 29.07
C PRO A 2 8.96 -51.65 28.77
N THR A 3 8.07 -50.73 29.12
CA THR A 3 6.65 -50.79 28.82
C THR A 3 6.49 -50.52 27.33
N GLU A 4 6.20 -51.56 26.54
CA GLU A 4 5.86 -51.43 25.13
C GLU A 4 4.49 -50.78 25.04
N LEU A 5 4.47 -49.44 25.07
CA LEU A 5 3.27 -48.66 24.87
C LEU A 5 2.83 -48.89 23.43
N THR A 6 1.61 -49.37 23.24
CA THR A 6 1.11 -49.68 21.90
C THR A 6 0.87 -48.38 21.12
N GLU A 7 0.96 -48.42 19.78
CA GLU A 7 0.75 -47.23 18.94
C GLU A 7 -0.60 -46.55 19.25
N ASN A 8 -1.61 -47.36 19.57
CA ASN A 8 -2.95 -46.86 19.90
C ASN A 8 -2.96 -46.04 21.19
N GLU A 9 -2.23 -46.46 22.22
CA GLU A 9 -2.09 -45.67 23.46
C GLU A 9 -1.34 -44.35 23.23
N MET A 10 -0.35 -44.34 22.33
CA MET A 10 0.33 -43.09 21.95
C MET A 10 -0.62 -42.13 21.22
N ARG A 11 -1.49 -42.66 20.34
CA ARG A 11 -2.51 -41.87 19.61
C ARG A 11 -3.56 -41.28 20.55
N GLU A 12 -4.06 -42.08 21.49
CA GLU A 12 -5.01 -41.64 22.51
C GLU A 12 -4.41 -40.55 23.41
N ALA A 13 -3.18 -40.73 23.89
CA ALA A 13 -2.49 -39.75 24.74
C ALA A 13 -2.24 -38.41 24.03
N LEU A 14 -2.04 -38.45 22.70
CA LEU A 14 -1.89 -37.24 21.86
C LEU A 14 -3.24 -36.61 21.46
N GLY A 15 -4.37 -37.20 21.88
CA GLY A 15 -5.71 -36.73 21.52
C GLY A 15 -6.02 -36.85 20.03
N LEU A 16 -5.35 -37.78 19.31
CA LEU A 16 -5.50 -37.93 17.87
C LEU A 16 -6.80 -38.67 17.48
N ASP A 17 -7.37 -39.45 18.42
CA ASP A 17 -8.61 -40.21 18.24
C ASP A 17 -9.86 -39.46 18.73
N THR A 18 -9.75 -38.18 19.10
CA THR A 18 -10.95 -37.38 19.41
C THR A 18 -11.69 -37.04 18.12
N TYR A 19 -12.71 -37.84 17.81
CA TYR A 19 -13.71 -37.50 16.80
C TYR A 19 -14.52 -36.29 17.29
N VAL A 20 -14.29 -35.13 16.70
CA VAL A 20 -15.11 -33.92 16.90
C VAL A 20 -16.26 -33.96 15.89
N PRO A 21 -17.52 -34.07 16.32
CA PRO A 21 -18.64 -33.98 15.39
C PRO A 21 -18.65 -32.58 14.74
N PRO A 22 -18.92 -32.47 13.43
CA PRO A 22 -19.03 -31.18 12.78
C PRO A 22 -20.19 -30.38 13.39
N ALA A 23 -19.89 -29.14 13.81
CA ALA A 23 -20.90 -28.22 14.34
C ALA A 23 -21.99 -27.93 13.29
N GLU A 24 -23.25 -28.00 13.69
CA GLU A 24 -24.40 -27.64 12.85
C GLU A 24 -24.31 -26.17 12.40
N PRO A 25 -24.66 -25.85 11.13
CA PRO A 25 -24.64 -24.47 10.65
C PRO A 25 -25.83 -23.68 11.22
N PRO A 26 -25.65 -22.40 11.59
CA PRO A 26 -26.77 -21.55 12.01
C PRO A 26 -27.68 -21.21 10.83
N THR A 27 -28.99 -21.18 11.08
CA THR A 27 -30.03 -20.76 10.13
C THR A 27 -29.88 -19.28 9.76
N PRO A 28 -29.95 -18.89 8.47
CA PRO A 28 -29.91 -17.48 8.10
C PRO A 28 -31.32 -16.98 7.81
N VAL A 29 -31.85 -16.08 8.63
CA VAL A 29 -32.93 -15.20 8.15
C VAL A 29 -32.76 -13.81 8.75
N VAL A 30 -32.00 -12.96 8.07
CA VAL A 30 -32.23 -11.52 8.12
C VAL A 30 -32.20 -11.01 6.68
N GLN A 31 -33.40 -10.80 6.13
CA GLN A 31 -33.58 -10.05 4.89
C GLN A 31 -33.18 -8.60 5.15
N PHE A 32 -31.96 -8.23 4.75
CA PHE A 32 -31.59 -6.83 4.61
C PHE A 32 -32.02 -6.35 3.23
N SER A 33 -33.09 -5.55 3.19
CA SER A 33 -33.41 -4.74 2.01
C SER A 33 -32.25 -3.75 1.78
N PRO A 34 -31.66 -3.66 0.57
CA PRO A 34 -30.64 -2.67 0.30
C PRO A 34 -31.32 -1.30 0.19
N ALA A 35 -31.29 -0.54 1.28
CA ALA A 35 -31.43 0.91 1.16
C ALA A 35 -30.18 1.40 0.44
N THR A 36 -30.33 1.95 -0.77
CA THR A 36 -29.30 2.72 -1.45
C THR A 36 -28.90 3.87 -0.55
N ARG A 37 -27.89 3.65 0.29
CA ARG A 37 -27.19 4.72 0.99
C ARG A 37 -26.19 5.24 -0.01
N GLU A 38 -26.44 6.44 -0.53
CA GLU A 38 -25.40 7.23 -1.18
C GLU A 38 -24.24 7.31 -0.20
N ALA A 39 -23.10 6.72 -0.58
CA ALA A 39 -21.93 6.72 0.25
C ALA A 39 -21.56 8.18 0.51
N PRO A 40 -21.40 8.62 1.76
CA PRO A 40 -20.96 9.98 2.03
C PRO A 40 -19.63 10.18 1.30
N ILE A 41 -19.54 11.25 0.50
CA ILE A 41 -18.31 11.66 -0.16
C ILE A 41 -17.31 11.97 0.97
N ARG A 42 -16.49 10.97 1.31
CA ARG A 42 -15.47 11.14 2.33
C ARG A 42 -14.49 12.18 1.80
N PRO A 43 -14.16 13.24 2.56
CA PRO A 43 -13.09 14.13 2.17
C PRO A 43 -11.85 13.28 1.95
N LYS A 44 -11.28 13.34 0.74
CA LYS A 44 -10.04 12.62 0.42
C LYS A 44 -9.00 13.14 1.39
N ARG A 45 -8.66 12.33 2.39
CA ARG A 45 -7.57 12.66 3.32
C ARG A 45 -6.33 12.93 2.47
N PRO A 46 -5.62 14.05 2.68
CA PRO A 46 -4.38 14.28 1.98
C PRO A 46 -3.47 13.10 2.31
N TYR A 47 -3.15 12.31 1.30
CA TYR A 47 -2.12 11.29 1.44
C TYR A 47 -0.80 12.03 1.62
N PRO A 48 0.10 11.52 2.47
CA PRO A 48 1.40 12.14 2.64
C PRO A 48 2.12 12.21 1.29
N ALA A 49 2.32 13.42 0.80
CA ALA A 49 2.91 13.70 -0.51
C ALA A 49 4.10 14.65 -0.35
N LEU A 50 5.10 14.45 -1.19
CA LEU A 50 6.27 15.32 -1.26
C LEU A 50 6.18 16.14 -2.55
N ARG A 51 6.21 17.47 -2.41
CA ARG A 51 6.36 18.39 -3.52
C ARG A 51 7.82 18.59 -3.83
N VAL A 52 8.23 18.17 -5.01
CA VAL A 52 9.58 18.32 -5.55
C VAL A 52 9.58 19.49 -6.52
N VAL A 53 10.51 20.42 -6.33
CA VAL A 53 10.75 21.53 -7.26
C VAL A 53 12.11 21.30 -7.92
N LEU A 54 12.10 21.20 -9.24
CA LEU A 54 13.27 21.06 -10.09
C LEU A 54 13.43 22.30 -10.95
N ARG A 55 14.66 22.78 -11.12
CA ARG A 55 15.04 23.62 -12.25
C ARG A 55 15.32 22.71 -13.42
N ALA A 56 14.60 22.90 -14.51
CA ALA A 56 14.70 22.07 -15.69
C ALA A 56 14.95 22.95 -16.92
N SER A 57 15.94 22.59 -17.73
CA SER A 57 16.26 23.27 -18.98
C SER A 57 16.35 22.26 -20.14
N LYS A 58 16.03 22.73 -21.35
CA LYS A 58 16.12 21.93 -22.58
C LYS A 58 17.52 21.98 -23.20
N GLU A 59 18.17 23.13 -23.07
CA GLU A 59 19.51 23.42 -23.57
C GLU A 59 20.46 23.65 -22.38
N PHE A 60 21.75 23.37 -22.59
CA PHE A 60 22.78 23.57 -21.56
C PHE A 60 22.96 25.07 -21.33
N GLU A 61 22.79 25.53 -20.09
CA GLU A 61 22.75 26.97 -19.71
C GLU A 61 21.68 27.79 -20.46
N GLY A 62 20.63 27.12 -20.97
CA GLY A 62 19.51 27.76 -21.65
C GLY A 62 18.41 28.23 -20.70
N GLU A 63 17.20 28.38 -21.23
CA GLU A 63 16.04 28.84 -20.46
C GLU A 63 15.70 27.84 -19.33
N GLU A 64 15.89 28.29 -18.09
CA GLU A 64 15.58 27.53 -16.88
C GLU A 64 14.11 27.72 -16.50
N THR A 65 13.39 26.61 -16.39
CA THR A 65 11.98 26.61 -15.94
C THR A 65 11.85 25.88 -14.61
N LEU A 66 10.99 26.39 -13.74
CA LEU A 66 10.67 25.74 -12.46
C LEU A 66 9.59 24.68 -12.69
N PHE A 67 9.98 23.41 -12.60
CA PHE A 67 9.10 22.27 -12.71
C PHE A 67 8.69 21.79 -11.31
N THR A 68 7.38 21.71 -11.06
CA THR A 68 6.83 21.25 -9.77
C THR A 68 6.14 19.90 -9.96
N TYR A 69 6.50 18.93 -9.12
CA TYR A 69 5.91 17.59 -9.15
C TYR A 69 5.51 17.13 -7.75
N ASP A 70 4.23 16.77 -7.60
CA ASP A 70 3.70 16.21 -6.35
C ASP A 70 3.80 14.68 -6.39
N ALA A 71 4.80 14.14 -5.70
CA ALA A 71 5.04 12.71 -5.58
C ALA A 71 4.17 12.11 -4.47
N LYS A 72 3.51 10.99 -4.76
CA LYS A 72 2.72 10.21 -3.78
C LYS A 72 3.58 9.22 -3.00
N THR A 73 4.79 9.63 -2.66
CA THR A 73 5.76 8.82 -1.91
C THR A 73 6.34 9.66 -0.78
N LEU A 74 6.67 9.00 0.33
CA LEU A 74 7.34 9.63 1.48
C LEU A 74 8.87 9.59 1.35
N SER A 75 9.40 8.82 0.40
CA SER A 75 10.83 8.71 0.15
C SER A 75 11.30 9.87 -0.74
N THR A 76 12.25 10.64 -0.24
CA THR A 76 12.87 11.77 -0.97
C THR A 76 13.52 11.30 -2.27
N PHE A 77 14.27 10.19 -2.22
CA PHE A 77 14.95 9.64 -3.39
C PHE A 77 13.97 9.17 -4.48
N GLU A 78 12.89 8.48 -4.08
CA GLU A 78 11.86 8.07 -5.04
C GLU A 78 11.13 9.28 -5.63
N ALA A 79 10.87 10.29 -4.81
CA ALA A 79 10.24 11.53 -5.25
C ALA A 79 11.11 12.26 -6.29
N GLU A 80 12.43 12.35 -6.08
CA GLU A 80 13.37 12.90 -7.06
C GLU A 80 13.37 12.13 -8.38
N LEU A 81 13.43 10.79 -8.31
CA LEU A 81 13.41 9.95 -9.51
C LEU A 81 12.12 10.11 -10.30
N GLN A 82 10.97 10.17 -9.63
CA GLN A 82 9.70 10.40 -10.29
C GLN A 82 9.63 11.80 -10.91
N ALA A 83 10.12 12.83 -10.21
CA ALA A 83 10.17 14.20 -10.72
C ALA A 83 11.08 14.32 -11.95
N LYS A 84 12.28 13.71 -11.93
CA LYS A 84 13.19 13.68 -13.10
C LYS A 84 12.57 12.95 -14.29
N LYS A 85 11.88 11.83 -14.05
CA LYS A 85 11.14 11.11 -15.10
C LYS A 85 10.01 11.95 -15.69
N ALA A 86 9.27 12.67 -14.84
CA ALA A 86 8.19 13.55 -15.28
C ALA A 86 8.73 14.72 -16.12
N ALA A 87 9.80 15.39 -15.65
CA ALA A 87 10.47 16.45 -16.40
C ALA A 87 11.08 15.94 -17.73
N GLY A 88 11.63 14.73 -17.76
CA GLY A 88 12.12 14.11 -19.00
C GLY A 88 11.01 13.86 -20.04
N LYS A 89 9.78 13.57 -19.63
CA LYS A 89 8.62 13.47 -20.55
C LYS A 89 8.29 14.81 -21.21
N GLU A 90 8.61 15.90 -20.53
CA GLU A 90 8.42 17.28 -21.01
C GLU A 90 9.61 17.78 -21.86
N LYS A 91 10.52 16.87 -22.24
CA LYS A 91 11.71 17.08 -23.07
C LYS A 91 12.78 17.96 -22.42
N PHE A 92 12.76 18.10 -21.10
CA PHE A 92 13.89 18.68 -20.37
C PHE A 92 15.05 17.69 -20.34
N ARG A 93 16.28 18.21 -20.41
CA ARG A 93 17.51 17.42 -20.56
C ARG A 93 18.47 17.60 -19.40
N TYR A 94 18.44 18.79 -18.78
CA TYR A 94 19.21 19.12 -17.59
C TYR A 94 18.26 19.40 -16.44
N PHE A 95 18.62 18.90 -15.26
CA PHE A 95 17.80 18.97 -14.06
C PHE A 95 18.67 19.33 -12.87
N GLU A 96 18.26 20.34 -12.13
CA GLU A 96 18.82 20.71 -10.84
C GLU A 96 17.71 20.62 -9.78
N LEU A 97 18.02 20.00 -8.64
CA LEU A 97 17.08 19.88 -7.54
C LEU A 97 17.11 21.16 -6.70
N VAL A 98 15.97 21.84 -6.58
CA VAL A 98 15.85 23.06 -5.79
C VAL A 98 15.40 22.75 -4.37
N SER A 99 14.29 22.02 -4.23
CA SER A 99 13.77 21.68 -2.90
C SER A 99 12.80 20.51 -2.94
N ILE A 100 12.70 19.81 -1.79
CA ILE A 100 11.68 18.80 -1.52
C ILE A 100 10.98 19.21 -0.24
N LYS A 101 9.66 19.41 -0.29
CA LYS A 101 8.87 19.79 0.88
C LYS A 101 7.66 18.87 1.03
N PRO A 102 7.28 18.48 2.25
CA PRO A 102 6.01 17.83 2.48
C PRO A 102 4.86 18.78 2.11
N VAL A 103 3.81 18.22 1.52
CA VAL A 103 2.55 18.92 1.27
C VAL A 103 1.71 18.80 2.54
N GLU A 104 1.59 19.90 3.29
CA GLU A 104 0.69 20.02 4.44
C GLU A 104 -0.78 20.23 4.02
#